data_AF-A0A6N3BY67-F1
#
_entry.id   AF-A0A6N3BY67-F1
#
_cell.length_a   1.000
_cell.length_b   1.000
_cell.length_c   1.000
_cell.angle_alpha   90.00
_cell.angle_beta   90.00
_cell.angle_gamma   90.00
#
_symmetry.space_group_name_H-M   'P 1'
#
loop_
_entity.id
_entity.type
_entity.pdbx_description
1 polymer ?
#
loop_
_entity_poly.entity_id
_entity_poly.type
_entity_poly.pdbx_seq_one_letter_code
_entity_poly.pdbx_strand_id
1 'polypeptide(L)'
;MLIKSLQLTADSVSISYAYEQSNGFVDQLTLKSKDLPSAELRNAFSALKDIFLIQFREFCDFSDNLWLFKVNFKYSELEFDKLSLTGSLTFETGRSISFSTSWWYPDEKLISVENLLEEANRYVKGKRAQTNLFEVAEKAE
;
A
#
# COMPACT_ATOMS: atom_id res chain seq x y z
N MET A 1 10.94 -4.94 9.16
CA MET A 1 9.47 -4.93 8.91
C MET A 1 9.25 -4.98 7.41
N LEU A 2 8.40 -5.89 6.94
CA LEU A 2 8.11 -6.05 5.50
C LEU A 2 6.63 -5.75 5.26
N ILE A 3 6.33 -4.76 4.43
CA ILE A 3 4.95 -4.42 4.07
C ILE A 3 4.42 -5.46 3.06
N LYS A 4 3.42 -6.25 3.44
CA LYS A 4 2.87 -7.31 2.57
C LYS A 4 1.76 -6.78 1.66
N SER A 5 0.95 -5.86 2.15
CA SER A 5 -0.05 -5.20 1.31
C SER A 5 -0.38 -3.81 1.85
N LEU A 6 -0.81 -2.95 0.95
CA LEU A 6 -1.32 -1.62 1.25
C LEU A 6 -2.62 -1.43 0.45
N GLN A 7 -3.67 -1.01 1.15
CA GLN A 7 -4.94 -0.67 0.57
C GLN A 7 -5.32 0.75 1.00
N LEU A 8 -5.72 1.55 0.01
CA LEU A 8 -6.11 2.94 0.14
C LEU A 8 -7.49 3.15 -0.46
N THR A 9 -8.34 3.80 0.31
CA THR A 9 -9.63 4.32 -0.14
C THR A 9 -9.64 5.82 0.11
N ALA A 10 -10.73 6.49 -0.26
CA ALA A 10 -10.88 7.93 0.00
C ALA A 10 -10.65 8.28 1.50
N ASP A 11 -11.13 7.41 2.39
CA ASP A 11 -11.28 7.72 3.82
C ASP A 11 -10.58 6.73 4.75
N SER A 12 -9.88 5.73 4.20
CA SER A 12 -9.21 4.74 5.04
C SER A 12 -7.95 4.16 4.42
N VAL A 13 -7.07 3.73 5.32
CA VAL A 13 -5.81 3.06 5.06
C VAL A 13 -5.84 1.69 5.72
N SER A 14 -5.42 0.66 5.00
CA SER A 14 -5.13 -0.66 5.58
C SER A 14 -3.75 -1.11 5.12
N ILE A 15 -2.84 -1.32 6.07
CA ILE A 15 -1.46 -1.78 5.79
C ILE A 15 -1.26 -3.11 6.50
N SER A 16 -1.01 -4.18 5.75
CA SER A 16 -0.59 -5.46 6.31
C SER A 16 0.92 -5.58 6.22
N TYR A 17 1.56 -6.02 7.31
CA TYR A 17 3.01 -6.12 7.39
C TYR A 17 3.46 -7.30 8.25
N ALA A 18 4.66 -7.79 7.96
CA ALA A 18 5.36 -8.77 8.78
C ALA A 18 6.39 -8.07 9.67
N TYR A 19 6.41 -8.42 10.95
CA TYR A 19 7.34 -7.88 11.94
C TYR A 19 8.02 -9.03 12.67
N GLU A 20 9.35 -9.03 12.65
CA GLU A 20 10.14 -9.99 13.40
C GLU A 20 10.37 -9.46 14.83
N GLN A 21 10.01 -10.28 15.80
CA GLN A 21 10.22 -10.03 17.22
C GLN A 21 11.67 -10.37 17.61
N SER A 22 12.11 -9.86 18.77
CA SER A 22 13.46 -10.12 19.32
C SER A 22 13.77 -11.58 19.63
N ASN A 23 12.74 -12.44 19.67
CA ASN A 23 12.83 -13.88 19.90
C ASN A 23 12.88 -14.70 18.58
N GLY A 24 12.95 -14.04 17.41
CA GLY A 24 12.98 -14.69 16.10
C GLY A 24 11.61 -15.14 15.57
N PHE A 25 10.51 -14.85 16.27
CA PHE A 25 9.16 -15.09 15.74
C PHE A 25 8.74 -13.97 14.80
N VAL A 26 8.06 -14.33 13.71
CA VAL A 26 7.53 -13.36 12.73
C VAL A 26 6.02 -13.26 12.88
N ASP A 27 5.54 -12.10 13.33
CA ASP A 27 4.12 -11.79 13.38
C ASP A 27 3.64 -11.20 12.06
N GLN A 28 2.42 -11.55 11.66
CA GLN A 28 1.69 -10.87 10.59
C GLN A 28 0.62 -9.98 11.20
N LEU A 29 0.75 -8.68 11.00
CA LEU A 29 -0.13 -7.67 11.58
C LEU A 29 -0.81 -6.88 10.47
N THR A 30 -1.97 -6.33 10.79
CA THR A 30 -2.68 -5.39 9.89
C THR A 30 -3.07 -4.16 10.68
N LEU A 31 -2.57 -3.01 10.25
CA LEU A 31 -2.98 -1.70 10.76
C LEU A 31 -4.10 -1.16 9.88
N LYS A 32 -5.25 -0.87 10.48
CA LYS A 32 -6.37 -0.21 9.81
C LYS A 32 -6.58 1.15 10.45
N SER A 33 -6.68 2.18 9.63
CA SER A 33 -7.00 3.54 10.06
C SER A 33 -8.20 4.05 9.26
N LYS A 34 -9.15 4.67 9.97
CA LYS A 34 -10.25 5.45 9.37
C LYS A 34 -9.88 6.93 9.20
N ASP A 35 -8.63 7.28 9.48
CA ASP A 35 -8.12 8.61 9.20
C ASP A 35 -7.81 8.75 7.72
N LEU A 36 -7.94 9.97 7.21
CA LEU A 36 -7.48 10.32 5.87
C LEU A 36 -5.99 9.94 5.71
N PRO A 37 -5.62 9.17 4.67
CA PRO A 37 -4.21 8.92 4.37
C PRO A 37 -3.44 10.21 4.20
N SER A 38 -2.19 10.24 4.68
CA SER A 38 -1.30 11.40 4.52
C SER A 38 -1.08 11.72 3.05
N ALA A 39 -0.80 12.98 2.73
CA ALA A 39 -0.59 13.42 1.36
C ALA A 39 0.59 12.68 0.72
N GLU A 40 1.64 12.41 1.49
CA GLU A 40 2.82 11.66 1.07
C GLU A 40 2.46 10.23 0.68
N LEU A 41 1.66 9.53 1.49
CA LEU A 41 1.23 8.16 1.21
C LEU A 41 0.30 8.12 -0.02
N ARG A 42 -0.61 9.09 -0.16
CA ARG A 42 -1.47 9.22 -1.35
C ARG A 42 -0.66 9.47 -2.61
N ASN A 43 0.34 10.35 -2.55
CA ASN A 43 1.19 10.68 -3.69
C ASN A 43 2.05 9.49 -4.10
N ALA A 44 2.70 8.83 -3.13
CA ALA A 44 3.49 7.63 -3.39
C ALA A 44 2.64 6.50 -3.99
N PHE A 45 1.38 6.37 -3.54
CA PHE A 45 0.47 5.37 -4.11
C PHE A 45 -0.04 5.77 -5.50
N SER A 46 -0.29 7.05 -5.74
CA SER A 46 -0.72 7.56 -7.06
C SER A 46 0.33 7.31 -8.13
N ALA A 47 1.62 7.34 -7.78
CA ALA A 47 2.70 6.97 -8.68
C ALA A 47 2.62 5.52 -9.19
N LEU A 48 1.92 4.61 -8.48
CA LEU A 48 1.66 3.25 -8.97
C LEU A 48 0.77 3.24 -10.21
N LYS A 49 -0.09 4.25 -10.40
CA LYS A 49 -0.93 4.37 -11.58
C LYS A 49 -0.07 4.51 -12.83
N ASP A 50 0.97 5.32 -12.77
CA ASP A 50 1.89 5.48 -13.89
C ASP A 50 2.62 4.18 -14.20
N ILE A 51 3.09 3.46 -13.18
CA ILE A 51 3.75 2.15 -13.35
C ILE A 51 2.80 1.15 -14.01
N PHE A 52 1.56 1.10 -13.53
CA PHE A 52 0.54 0.23 -14.07
C PHE A 52 0.27 0.53 -15.54
N LEU A 53 0.10 1.80 -15.92
CA LEU A 53 -0.17 2.19 -17.31
C LEU A 53 1.03 1.96 -18.25
N ILE A 54 2.26 2.07 -17.75
CA ILE A 54 3.47 1.71 -18.52
C ILE A 54 3.48 0.21 -18.84
N GLN A 55 3.15 -0.62 -17.83
CA GLN A 55 3.15 -2.07 -17.95
C GLN A 55 1.96 -2.60 -18.77
N PHE A 56 0.77 -2.08 -18.52
CA PHE A 56 -0.50 -2.51 -19.10
C PHE A 56 -1.05 -1.39 -19.98
N ARG A 57 -0.42 -1.21 -21.14
CA ARG A 57 -0.73 -0.12 -22.07
C ARG A 57 -2.16 -0.14 -22.58
N GLU A 58 -2.82 -1.30 -22.56
CA GLU A 58 -4.23 -1.45 -22.89
C GLU A 58 -5.17 -0.65 -21.97
N PHE A 59 -4.70 -0.23 -20.78
CA PHE A 59 -5.46 0.61 -19.87
C PHE A 59 -5.21 2.12 -20.07
N CYS A 60 -4.30 2.52 -20.95
CA CYS A 60 -3.99 3.94 -21.19
C CYS A 60 -5.22 4.74 -21.63
N ASP A 61 -6.06 4.17 -22.48
CA ASP A 61 -7.29 4.83 -22.97
C ASP A 61 -8.34 5.00 -21.86
N PHE A 62 -8.19 4.29 -20.75
CA PHE A 62 -9.08 4.33 -19.60
C PHE A 62 -8.44 5.02 -18.38
N SER A 63 -7.33 5.75 -18.56
CA SER A 63 -6.56 6.32 -17.46
C SER A 63 -7.42 7.18 -16.53
N ASP A 64 -8.33 7.99 -17.05
CA ASP A 64 -9.14 8.91 -16.24
C ASP A 64 -10.17 8.18 -15.39
N ASN A 65 -10.61 7.01 -15.86
CA ASN A 65 -11.59 6.15 -15.21
C ASN A 65 -10.94 5.13 -14.26
N LEU A 66 -9.61 5.08 -14.24
CA LEU A 66 -8.81 4.11 -13.50
C LEU A 66 -8.51 4.60 -12.08
N TRP A 67 -8.94 3.79 -11.11
CA TRP A 67 -8.62 3.92 -9.70
C TRP A 67 -7.92 2.67 -9.19
N LEU A 68 -6.65 2.79 -8.79
CA LEU A 68 -5.96 1.74 -8.05
C LEU A 68 -6.23 1.96 -6.56
N PHE A 69 -6.51 0.88 -5.83
CA PHE A 69 -6.81 0.98 -4.40
C PHE A 69 -6.09 -0.04 -3.55
N LYS A 70 -5.47 -1.08 -4.13
CA LYS A 70 -4.68 -2.04 -3.36
C LYS A 70 -3.45 -2.49 -4.13
N VAL A 71 -2.37 -2.67 -3.38
CA VAL A 71 -1.12 -3.29 -3.84
C VAL A 71 -0.73 -4.40 -2.87
N ASN A 72 -0.23 -5.49 -3.42
CA ASN A 72 0.36 -6.59 -2.68
C ASN A 72 1.82 -6.70 -3.10
N PHE A 73 2.70 -6.98 -2.13
CA PHE A 73 4.13 -7.12 -2.34
C PHE A 73 4.56 -8.54 -2.02
N LYS A 74 5.28 -9.14 -2.96
CA LYS A 74 5.96 -10.41 -2.81
C LYS A 74 7.45 -10.15 -2.65
N TYR A 75 8.07 -10.94 -1.79
CA TYR A 75 9.47 -10.82 -1.43
C TYR A 75 10.18 -12.14 -1.74
N SER A 76 11.42 -12.04 -2.21
CA SER A 76 12.38 -13.13 -2.21
C SER A 76 13.31 -12.89 -1.03
N GLU A 77 13.25 -13.75 -0.02
CA GLU A 77 13.89 -13.53 1.28
C GLU A 77 13.43 -12.20 1.92
N LEU A 78 14.28 -11.18 1.90
CA LEU A 78 14.04 -9.85 2.47
C LEU A 78 13.97 -8.74 1.40
N GLU A 79 14.20 -9.08 0.14
CA GLU A 79 14.19 -8.13 -0.97
C GLU A 79 12.86 -8.18 -1.71
N PHE A 80 12.41 -7.02 -2.19
CA PHE A 80 11.21 -6.92 -3.01
C PHE A 80 11.42 -7.72 -4.31
N ASP A 81 10.46 -8.58 -4.65
CA ASP A 81 10.49 -9.44 -5.85
C ASP A 81 9.42 -8.99 -6.85
N LYS A 82 8.14 -9.14 -6.50
CA LYS A 82 7.02 -8.84 -7.41
C LYS A 82 5.94 -8.06 -6.70
N LEU A 83 5.10 -7.39 -7.49
CA LEU A 83 3.87 -6.81 -6.98
C LEU A 83 2.65 -7.30 -7.76
N SER A 84 1.48 -7.13 -7.13
CA SER A 84 0.18 -7.30 -7.74
C SER A 84 -0.72 -6.14 -7.32
N LEU A 85 -1.39 -5.51 -8.28
CA LEU A 85 -2.33 -4.41 -8.04
C LEU A 85 -3.77 -4.86 -8.17
N THR A 86 -4.63 -4.19 -7.43
CA THR A 86 -6.08 -4.29 -7.56
C THR A 86 -6.64 -2.88 -7.73
N GLY A 87 -7.51 -2.74 -8.71
CA GLY A 87 -8.11 -1.47 -9.08
C GLY A 87 -9.53 -1.64 -9.60
N SER A 88 -10.11 -0.54 -10.00
CA SER A 88 -11.42 -0.46 -10.61
C SER A 88 -11.43 0.54 -11.76
N LEU A 89 -12.20 0.23 -12.80
CA LEU A 89 -12.58 1.14 -13.88
C LEU A 89 -14.02 1.59 -13.65
N THR A 90 -14.26 2.89 -13.59
CA THR A 90 -15.61 3.46 -13.44
C THR A 90 -16.01 4.16 -14.73
N PHE A 91 -17.09 3.72 -15.36
CA PHE A 91 -17.59 4.29 -16.62
C PHE A 91 -18.61 5.40 -16.36
N GLU A 92 -18.83 6.27 -17.36
CA GLU A 92 -19.82 7.36 -17.30
C GLU A 92 -21.24 6.87 -16.96
N THR A 93 -21.55 5.62 -17.30
CA THR A 93 -22.82 4.95 -16.95
C THR A 93 -23.00 4.69 -15.44
N GLY A 94 -21.99 5.01 -14.62
CA GLY A 94 -21.94 4.72 -13.19
C GLY A 94 -21.59 3.27 -12.85
N ARG A 95 -21.39 2.41 -13.85
CA ARG A 95 -20.93 1.03 -13.65
C ARG A 95 -19.44 1.02 -13.33
N SER A 96 -19.03 0.18 -12.39
CA SER A 96 -17.63 -0.08 -12.09
C SER A 96 -17.27 -1.54 -12.27
N ILE A 97 -16.06 -1.79 -12.80
CA ILE A 97 -15.50 -3.14 -12.93
C ILE A 97 -14.20 -3.17 -12.12
N SER A 98 -14.16 -4.05 -11.13
CA SER A 98 -12.95 -4.33 -10.35
C SER A 98 -12.08 -5.36 -11.05
N PHE A 99 -10.77 -5.17 -11.00
CA PHE A 99 -9.80 -6.11 -11.56
C PHE A 99 -8.63 -6.30 -10.59
N SER A 100 -7.97 -7.45 -10.73
CA SER A 100 -6.68 -7.70 -10.09
C SER A 100 -5.75 -8.27 -11.14
N THR A 101 -4.56 -7.69 -11.20
CA THR A 101 -3.47 -8.16 -12.04
C THR A 101 -2.81 -9.41 -11.44
N SER A 102 -2.18 -10.24 -12.29
CA SER A 102 -1.24 -11.29 -11.86
C SER A 102 0.00 -10.69 -11.19
N TRP A 103 0.99 -11.48 -10.78
CA TRP A 103 2.24 -10.95 -10.21
C TRP A 103 3.20 -10.53 -11.33
N TRP A 104 3.78 -9.33 -11.27
CA TRP A 104 4.82 -8.90 -12.23
C TRP A 104 5.95 -8.12 -11.55
N TYR A 105 7.03 -7.99 -12.32
CA TYR A 105 8.21 -7.21 -11.99
C TYR A 105 8.06 -5.80 -12.59
N PRO A 106 8.09 -4.73 -11.79
CA PRO A 106 8.11 -3.39 -12.32
C PRO A 106 9.52 -3.04 -12.82
N ASP A 107 9.77 -3.21 -14.12
CA ASP A 107 11.12 -3.07 -14.71
C ASP A 107 11.74 -1.65 -14.63
N GLU A 108 10.94 -0.57 -14.59
CA GLU A 108 11.46 0.80 -14.80
C GLU A 108 11.23 1.81 -13.66
N LYS A 109 10.60 1.44 -12.53
CA LYS A 109 10.35 2.36 -11.40
C LYS A 109 10.41 1.69 -10.02
N LEU A 110 11.48 0.95 -9.76
CA LEU A 110 11.77 0.41 -8.42
C LEU A 110 11.72 1.51 -7.34
N ILE A 111 12.20 2.71 -7.65
CA ILE A 111 12.19 3.89 -6.76
C ILE A 111 10.77 4.25 -6.28
N SER A 112 9.76 4.21 -7.15
CA SER A 112 8.38 4.53 -6.76
C SER A 112 7.80 3.46 -5.81
N VAL A 113 8.17 2.20 -6.02
CA VAL A 113 7.78 1.10 -5.12
C VAL A 113 8.50 1.21 -3.78
N GLU A 114 9.80 1.53 -3.78
CA GLU A 114 10.60 1.74 -2.57
C GLU A 114 10.08 2.93 -1.76
N ASN A 115 9.82 4.07 -2.39
CA ASN A 115 9.22 5.24 -1.74
C ASN A 115 7.88 4.89 -1.08
N LEU A 116 7.05 4.09 -1.75
CA LEU A 116 5.79 3.63 -1.19
C LEU A 116 5.98 2.72 0.02
N LEU A 117 6.93 1.78 -0.05
CA LEU A 117 7.27 0.90 1.06
C LEU A 117 7.83 1.70 2.25
N GLU A 118 8.63 2.73 1.99
CA GLU A 118 9.18 3.61 3.01
C GLU A 118 8.07 4.42 3.70
N GLU A 119 7.20 5.08 2.93
CA GLU A 119 6.09 5.86 3.47
C GLU A 119 5.09 4.98 4.23
N ALA A 120 4.79 3.77 3.74
CA ALA A 120 3.97 2.81 4.47
C ALA A 120 4.64 2.39 5.79
N ASN A 121 5.95 2.16 5.80
CA ASN A 121 6.71 1.86 7.02
C ASN A 121 6.68 3.04 8.00
N ARG A 122 6.87 4.28 7.53
CA ARG A 122 6.80 5.51 8.35
C ARG A 122 5.41 5.68 8.95
N TYR A 123 4.35 5.47 8.16
CA TYR A 123 2.96 5.53 8.63
C TYR A 123 2.71 4.52 9.76
N VAL A 124 3.10 3.26 9.56
CA VAL A 124 2.96 2.21 10.59
C VAL A 124 3.74 2.56 11.86
N LYS A 125 5.01 2.99 11.71
CA LYS A 125 5.86 3.38 12.85
C LYS A 125 5.29 4.58 13.60
N GLY A 126 4.84 5.62 12.89
CA GLY A 126 4.27 6.83 13.47
C GLY A 126 2.98 6.54 14.25
N LYS A 127 2.08 5.73 13.70
CA LYS A 127 0.85 5.32 14.40
C LYS A 127 1.16 4.45 15.62
N ARG A 128 2.09 3.49 15.52
CA ARG A 128 2.53 2.71 16.70
C ARG A 128 3.16 3.58 17.78
N ALA A 129 3.99 4.56 17.40
CA ALA A 129 4.58 5.50 18.34
C ALA A 129 3.51 6.34 19.05
N GLN A 130 2.50 6.83 18.32
CA GLN A 130 1.36 7.53 18.90
C GLN A 130 0.57 6.63 19.87
N THR A 131 0.21 5.40 19.46
CA THR A 131 -0.49 4.46 20.35
C THR A 131 0.31 4.21 21.63
N ASN A 132 1.61 3.97 21.53
CA ASN A 132 2.47 3.77 22.70
C ASN A 132 2.53 5.02 23.60
N LEU A 133 2.51 6.24 23.03
CA LEU A 133 2.51 7.49 23.80
C LEU A 133 1.23 7.64 24.63
N PHE A 134 0.08 7.23 24.11
CA PHE A 134 -1.20 7.28 24.84
C PHE A 134 -1.34 6.14 25.86
N GLU A 135 -0.88 4.93 25.55
CA GLU A 135 -0.89 3.81 26.51
C GLU A 135 0.01 4.04 27.74
N VAL A 136 1.10 4.80 27.57
CA VAL A 136 1.97 5.20 28.70
C VAL A 136 1.33 6.33 29.51
N ALA A 137 0.60 7.24 28.85
CA ALA A 137 -0.12 8.32 29.54
C ALA A 137 -1.29 7.81 30.39
N GLU A 138 -2.05 6.81 29.92
CA GLU A 138 -3.15 6.20 30.70
C GLU A 138 -2.68 5.33 31.87
N LYS A 139 -1.41 4.91 31.91
CA LYS A 139 -0.84 4.15 33.04
C LYS A 139 -0.19 5.03 34.11
N ALA A 140 -0.24 6.35 33.94
CA ALA A 140 0.35 7.32 34.87
C ALA A 140 -0.67 7.97 35.83
N GLU A 141 -1.92 7.50 35.86
CA GLU A 141 -2.97 7.91 36.82
C GLU A 141 -3.22 6.86 37.90
#